data_AF-A0ABD2CD16-F1
#
_entry.id   AF-A0ABD2CD16-F1
#
_cell.length_a   1.000
_cell.length_b   1.000
_cell.length_c   1.000
_cell.angle_alpha   90.00
_cell.angle_beta   90.00
_cell.angle_gamma   90.00
#
_symmetry.space_group_name_H-M   'P 1'
#
loop_
_entity.id
_entity.type
_entity.pdbx_description
1 polymer ?
#
loop_
_entity_poly.entity_id
_entity_poly.type
_entity_poly.pdbx_seq_one_letter_code
_entity_poly.pdbx_strand_id
1 'polypeptide(L)'
;MLWIQKAIKLRHIHYFKIRSMICIIPNHQSIRYSKICILRTKVSLKQLKNINYQKVCNFHTTSKLYIPPIFAVILRPILRLSAFILGRGIKRWWQKKSTQEQEYYKLMFRENRNIFLGSLVLLFLMFIIYYVIHLETDPITKRKRFIIFNKKEQAALGQLVLEMHLEEHKGLLVAKDHPAYKRLIKIIENILIKNRDLISIENKNWTLTIIDSPIKNAYVLPACITEKKILFYT
;
A
#
# COMPACT_ATOMS: atom_id res chain seq x y z
N MET A 1 -55.30 13.59 -33.55
CA MET A 1 -55.40 12.32 -34.29
C MET A 1 -53.98 11.84 -34.57
N LEU A 2 -53.59 10.71 -33.95
CA LEU A 2 -52.38 9.91 -34.24
C LEU A 2 -51.03 10.62 -33.90
N TRP A 3 -50.27 10.28 -32.87
CA TRP A 3 -49.80 8.94 -32.48
C TRP A 3 -49.42 8.89 -30.99
N ILE A 4 -50.31 8.31 -30.20
CA ILE A 4 -49.99 7.57 -28.99
C ILE A 4 -49.43 6.23 -29.46
N GLN A 5 -48.11 5.99 -29.34
CA GLN A 5 -47.49 4.66 -29.28
C GLN A 5 -45.96 4.76 -29.20
N LYS A 6 -45.43 4.84 -27.98
CA LYS A 6 -44.17 4.19 -27.58
C LYS A 6 -43.97 4.24 -26.05
N ALA A 7 -45.01 3.84 -25.33
CA ALA A 7 -44.79 3.04 -24.13
C ALA A 7 -44.41 1.62 -24.59
N ILE A 8 -43.65 0.88 -23.76
CA ILE A 8 -43.12 -0.48 -23.98
C ILE A 8 -41.70 -0.51 -24.56
N LYS A 9 -40.71 -0.23 -23.70
CA LYS A 9 -39.57 -1.15 -23.52
C LYS A 9 -38.89 -0.93 -22.16
N LEU A 10 -39.64 -1.24 -21.10
CA LEU A 10 -39.07 -1.59 -19.80
C LEU A 10 -38.28 -2.91 -19.93
N ARG A 11 -37.27 -3.06 -19.05
CA ARG A 11 -36.46 -4.27 -18.80
C ARG A 11 -35.43 -4.63 -19.88
N HIS A 12 -34.16 -4.37 -19.58
CA HIS A 12 -33.27 -5.47 -19.20
C HIS A 12 -32.00 -4.93 -18.51
N ILE A 13 -32.02 -5.02 -17.18
CA ILE A 13 -30.84 -4.95 -16.32
C ILE A 13 -29.99 -6.18 -16.68
N HIS A 14 -28.78 -5.97 -17.19
CA HIS A 14 -27.81 -7.04 -17.37
C HIS A 14 -27.35 -7.51 -15.99
N TYR A 15 -27.99 -8.57 -15.49
CA TYR A 15 -27.46 -9.41 -14.42
C TYR A 15 -26.18 -10.07 -14.92
N PHE A 16 -25.02 -9.64 -14.40
CA PHE A 16 -23.77 -10.36 -14.55
C PHE A 16 -23.80 -11.58 -13.62
N LYS A 17 -24.10 -12.74 -14.20
CA LYS A 17 -24.18 -14.03 -13.51
C LYS A 17 -22.75 -14.49 -13.15
N ILE A 18 -22.35 -14.27 -11.90
CA ILE A 18 -21.14 -14.86 -11.33
C ILE A 18 -21.38 -16.37 -11.21
N ARG A 19 -20.76 -17.14 -12.10
CA ARG A 19 -20.76 -18.61 -12.03
C ARG A 19 -19.67 -19.02 -11.04
N SER A 20 -20.07 -19.27 -9.79
CA SER A 20 -19.21 -19.91 -8.79
C SER A 20 -18.96 -21.36 -9.21
N MET A 21 -17.75 -21.66 -9.67
CA MET A 21 -17.25 -23.03 -9.76
C MET A 21 -16.73 -23.43 -8.38
N ILE A 22 -17.59 -24.04 -7.58
CA ILE A 22 -17.21 -24.74 -6.36
C ILE A 22 -16.79 -26.14 -6.82
N CYS A 23 -15.49 -26.37 -6.99
CA CYS A 23 -14.96 -27.71 -7.18
C CYS A 23 -14.80 -28.36 -5.80
N ILE A 24 -15.77 -29.20 -5.45
CA ILE A 24 -15.69 -30.16 -4.34
C ILE A 24 -14.83 -31.32 -4.83
N ILE A 25 -13.64 -31.51 -4.24
CA ILE A 25 -12.83 -32.72 -4.48
C ILE A 25 -13.15 -33.70 -3.35
N PRO A 26 -13.65 -34.92 -3.65
CA PRO A 26 -14.00 -35.89 -2.63
C PRO A 26 -12.76 -36.59 -2.06
N ASN A 27 -12.87 -36.89 -0.78
CA ASN A 27 -11.94 -37.65 0.04
C ASN A 27 -12.19 -39.15 -0.12
N HIS A 28 -11.23 -39.94 -0.59
CA HIS A 28 -11.13 -41.35 -0.24
C HIS A 28 -9.68 -41.86 -0.34
N GLN A 29 -9.31 -42.67 0.63
CA GLN A 29 -7.97 -43.09 1.02
C GLN A 29 -7.37 -44.17 0.12
N SER A 30 -6.03 -44.26 0.18
CA SER A 30 -5.23 -45.48 0.44
C SER A 30 -4.27 -45.98 -0.66
N ILE A 31 -3.04 -46.35 -0.21
CA ILE A 31 -2.00 -47.22 -0.83
C ILE A 31 -1.11 -46.51 -1.90
N ARG A 32 0.23 -46.51 -1.92
CA ARG A 32 1.32 -47.32 -1.32
C ARG A 32 2.64 -46.54 -1.38
N TYR A 33 3.52 -46.73 -0.40
CA TYR A 33 4.90 -46.28 -0.41
C TYR A 33 5.81 -47.09 -1.36
N SER A 34 6.95 -46.47 -1.70
CA SER A 34 8.22 -47.00 -2.21
C SER A 34 8.43 -47.02 -3.74
N LYS A 35 9.30 -46.13 -4.21
CA LYS A 35 10.58 -46.49 -4.84
C LYS A 35 11.47 -45.27 -4.96
N ILE A 36 12.51 -45.26 -4.13
CA ILE A 36 13.74 -44.52 -4.35
C ILE A 36 14.26 -44.93 -5.72
N CYS A 37 14.36 -43.97 -6.64
CA CYS A 37 15.17 -44.13 -7.84
C CYS A 37 16.23 -43.04 -7.82
N ILE A 38 17.43 -43.44 -7.40
CA ILE A 38 18.66 -42.67 -7.56
C ILE A 38 18.91 -42.60 -9.07
N LEU A 39 18.51 -41.50 -9.69
CA LEU A 39 18.95 -41.16 -11.04
C LEU A 39 20.02 -40.08 -10.94
N ARG A 40 21.25 -40.58 -10.91
CA ARG A 40 22.50 -39.85 -11.16
C ARG A 40 22.44 -39.25 -12.57
N THR A 41 21.88 -38.06 -12.71
CA THR A 41 21.95 -37.32 -13.97
C THR A 41 23.17 -36.42 -13.91
N LYS A 42 24.17 -36.76 -14.75
CA LYS A 42 25.30 -35.90 -15.08
C LYS A 42 24.74 -34.55 -15.54
N VAL A 43 24.84 -33.54 -14.68
CA VAL A 43 24.49 -32.16 -15.03
C VAL A 43 25.49 -31.69 -16.09
N SER A 44 25.06 -31.83 -17.34
CA SER A 44 25.76 -31.33 -18.50
C SER A 44 25.78 -29.80 -18.43
N LEU A 45 26.98 -29.23 -18.34
CA LEU A 45 27.30 -27.79 -18.39
C LEU A 45 26.71 -27.06 -19.63
N LYS A 46 26.08 -27.77 -20.58
CA LYS A 46 25.28 -27.19 -21.67
C LYS A 46 23.96 -26.55 -21.22
N GLN A 47 23.43 -26.85 -20.02
CA GLN A 47 22.19 -26.24 -19.53
C GLN A 47 22.37 -24.77 -19.07
N LEU A 48 23.60 -24.29 -18.90
CA LEU A 48 23.88 -22.89 -18.51
C LEU A 48 23.85 -21.88 -19.66
N LYS A 49 23.66 -22.31 -20.92
CA LYS A 49 23.70 -21.40 -22.09
C LYS A 49 22.33 -20.95 -22.63
N ASN A 50 21.23 -21.38 -22.03
CA ASN A 50 19.87 -21.04 -22.50
C ASN A 50 18.99 -20.39 -21.42
N ILE A 51 19.56 -19.59 -20.52
CA ILE A 51 18.76 -18.58 -19.81
C ILE A 51 18.58 -17.41 -20.78
N ASN A 52 17.75 -17.63 -21.80
CA ASN A 52 17.13 -16.54 -22.54
C ASN A 52 16.34 -15.74 -21.52
N TYR A 53 16.76 -14.50 -21.29
CA TYR A 53 16.08 -13.52 -20.44
C TYR A 53 14.65 -13.33 -20.97
N GLN A 54 13.71 -14.12 -20.45
CA GLN A 54 12.30 -13.99 -20.75
C GLN A 54 11.82 -12.63 -20.22
N LYS A 55 11.68 -11.68 -21.15
CA LYS A 55 10.74 -10.56 -21.06
C LYS A 55 9.30 -11.09 -20.99
N VAL A 56 8.90 -11.75 -19.90
CA VAL A 56 7.47 -12.01 -19.60
C VAL A 56 7.26 -12.04 -18.08
N CYS A 57 7.44 -10.89 -17.45
CA CYS A 57 6.54 -10.50 -16.38
C CYS A 57 6.06 -9.11 -16.79
N ASN A 58 4.78 -8.97 -17.12
CA ASN A 58 4.14 -7.66 -17.05
C ASN A 58 4.19 -7.25 -15.57
N PHE A 59 5.32 -6.69 -15.14
CA PHE A 59 5.45 -5.99 -13.89
C PHE A 59 4.51 -4.80 -13.99
N HIS A 60 3.26 -4.99 -13.56
CA HIS A 60 2.39 -3.88 -13.25
C HIS A 60 3.02 -3.13 -12.07
N THR A 61 3.87 -2.16 -12.38
CA THR A 61 4.23 -1.11 -11.43
C THR A 61 3.06 -0.13 -11.40
N THR A 62 1.93 -0.55 -10.82
CA THR A 62 0.97 0.44 -10.32
C THR A 62 1.75 1.38 -9.42
N SER A 63 1.73 2.67 -9.73
CA SER A 63 2.28 3.70 -8.85
C SER A 63 1.73 3.46 -7.44
N LYS A 64 2.60 3.02 -6.51
CA LYS A 64 2.21 2.90 -5.11
C LYS A 64 1.99 4.32 -4.59
N LEU A 65 0.73 4.73 -4.47
CA LEU A 65 0.36 5.88 -3.67
C LEU A 65 0.77 5.58 -2.23
N TYR A 66 1.87 6.20 -1.79
CA TYR A 66 2.36 6.10 -0.43
C TYR A 66 1.52 7.02 0.45
N ILE A 67 0.46 6.46 1.03
CA ILE A 67 -0.27 7.11 2.09
C ILE A 67 0.45 6.74 3.40
N PRO A 68 0.84 7.74 4.21
CA PRO A 68 1.18 7.56 5.62
C PRO A 68 0.49 6.39 6.33
N PRO A 69 1.12 5.47 7.06
CA PRO A 69 0.41 4.32 7.62
C PRO A 69 -0.68 4.68 8.64
N ILE A 70 -0.40 5.59 9.59
CA ILE A 70 -1.41 6.02 10.60
C ILE A 70 -2.54 6.82 9.94
N PHE A 71 -2.18 7.78 9.10
CA PHE A 71 -3.17 8.53 8.33
C PHE A 71 -3.92 7.61 7.36
N ALA A 72 -3.33 6.63 6.70
CA ALA A 72 -4.05 5.68 5.84
C ALA A 72 -5.05 4.82 6.63
N VAL A 73 -4.65 4.41 7.83
CA VAL A 73 -5.47 3.61 8.74
C VAL A 73 -6.65 4.42 9.27
N ILE A 74 -6.48 5.71 9.58
CA ILE A 74 -7.53 6.58 10.14
C ILE A 74 -8.34 7.28 9.04
N LEU A 75 -7.69 7.71 7.96
CA LEU A 75 -8.31 8.43 6.84
C LEU A 75 -9.32 7.55 6.12
N ARG A 76 -9.05 6.25 5.95
CA ARG A 76 -10.03 5.34 5.33
C ARG A 76 -11.36 5.25 6.08
N PRO A 77 -11.40 4.97 7.40
CA PRO A 77 -12.64 4.98 8.15
C PRO A 77 -13.23 6.37 8.26
N ILE A 78 -12.43 7.43 8.47
CA ILE A 78 -12.95 8.82 8.50
C ILE A 78 -13.61 9.20 7.18
N LEU A 79 -12.96 8.95 6.04
CA LEU A 79 -13.52 9.26 4.72
C LEU A 79 -14.80 8.47 4.46
N ARG A 80 -14.87 7.20 4.89
CA ARG A 80 -16.09 6.41 4.79
C ARG A 80 -17.21 6.96 5.67
N LEU A 81 -16.90 7.30 6.92
CA LEU A 81 -17.88 7.83 7.86
C LEU A 81 -18.35 9.23 7.47
N SER A 82 -17.43 10.09 7.03
CA SER A 82 -17.74 11.44 6.58
C SER A 82 -18.57 11.40 5.29
N ALA A 83 -18.21 10.59 4.30
CA ALA A 83 -19.02 10.42 3.10
C ALA A 83 -20.44 9.93 3.43
N PHE A 84 -20.56 9.00 4.39
CA PHE A 84 -21.84 8.49 4.85
C PHE A 84 -22.68 9.56 5.59
N ILE A 85 -22.07 10.28 6.53
CA ILE A 85 -22.75 11.32 7.33
C ILE A 85 -23.13 12.50 6.44
N LEU A 86 -22.19 13.02 5.64
CA LEU A 86 -22.42 14.15 4.73
C LEU A 86 -23.45 13.78 3.67
N GLY A 87 -23.33 12.60 3.04
CA GLY A 87 -24.28 12.14 2.03
C GLY A 87 -25.70 12.01 2.59
N ARG A 88 -25.86 11.38 3.77
CA ARG A 88 -27.17 11.24 4.41
C ARG A 88 -27.70 12.57 4.95
N GLY A 89 -26.85 13.40 5.52
CA GLY A 89 -27.19 14.72 6.03
C GLY A 89 -27.71 15.63 4.92
N ILE A 90 -26.96 15.75 3.82
CA ILE A 90 -27.35 16.53 2.63
C ILE A 90 -28.64 15.97 2.04
N LYS A 91 -28.77 14.65 1.89
CA LYS A 91 -29.99 14.04 1.35
C LYS A 91 -31.22 14.36 2.20
N ARG A 92 -31.13 14.20 3.53
CA ARG A 92 -32.23 14.52 4.45
C ARG A 92 -32.56 16.00 4.44
N TRP A 93 -31.54 16.86 4.43
CA TRP A 93 -31.72 18.31 4.31
C TRP A 93 -32.43 18.70 3.00
N TRP A 94 -32.01 18.12 1.87
CA TRP A 94 -32.63 18.36 0.56
C TRP A 94 -34.07 17.86 0.50
N GLN A 95 -34.35 16.69 1.07
CA GLN A 95 -35.70 16.12 1.14
C GLN A 95 -36.65 16.93 2.03
N LYS A 96 -36.14 17.66 3.04
CA LYS A 96 -36.94 18.54 3.90
C LYS A 96 -37.37 19.85 3.20
N LYS A 97 -36.73 20.21 2.08
CA LYS A 97 -37.00 21.45 1.36
C LYS A 97 -38.19 21.34 0.42
N SER A 98 -38.97 22.42 0.35
CA SER A 98 -40.13 22.51 -0.55
C SER A 98 -39.70 22.54 -2.02
N THR A 99 -40.59 22.15 -2.93
CA THR A 99 -40.30 22.15 -4.38
C THR A 99 -39.89 23.52 -4.90
N GLN A 100 -40.47 24.61 -4.38
CA GLN A 100 -40.12 25.98 -4.75
C GLN A 100 -38.71 26.38 -4.30
N GLU A 101 -38.31 26.03 -3.08
CA GLU A 101 -36.95 26.28 -2.58
C GLU A 101 -35.91 25.48 -3.35
N GLN A 102 -36.23 24.23 -3.75
CA GLN A 102 -35.33 23.41 -4.55
C GLN A 102 -35.06 24.02 -5.94
N GLU A 103 -36.09 24.53 -6.62
CA GLU A 103 -35.93 25.23 -7.90
C GLU A 103 -35.10 26.50 -7.76
N TYR A 104 -35.31 27.28 -6.69
CA TYR A 104 -34.47 28.45 -6.38
C TYR A 104 -32.98 28.09 -6.27
N TYR A 105 -32.62 27.04 -5.52
CA TYR A 105 -31.22 26.61 -5.41
C TYR A 105 -30.64 26.11 -6.75
N LYS A 106 -31.42 25.43 -7.59
CA LYS A 106 -30.98 25.01 -8.93
C LYS A 106 -30.67 26.21 -9.82
N LEU A 107 -31.52 27.25 -9.77
CA LEU A 107 -31.32 28.48 -10.52
C LEU A 107 -30.08 29.23 -10.02
N MET A 108 -29.95 29.41 -8.70
CA MET A 108 -28.77 30.01 -8.08
C MET A 108 -27.47 29.28 -8.47
N PHE A 109 -27.48 27.95 -8.49
CA PHE A 109 -26.33 27.16 -8.93
C PHE A 109 -26.03 27.36 -10.44
N ARG A 110 -27.07 27.43 -11.27
CA ARG A 110 -26.93 27.59 -12.73
C ARG A 110 -26.39 28.98 -13.11
N GLU A 111 -26.83 30.00 -12.40
CA GLU A 111 -26.39 31.39 -12.55
C GLU A 111 -24.93 31.53 -12.11
N ASN A 112 -24.59 30.97 -10.94
CA ASN A 112 -23.24 31.06 -10.36
C ASN A 112 -22.31 29.92 -10.77
N ARG A 113 -22.66 29.10 -11.78
CA ARG A 113 -21.91 27.89 -12.15
C ARG A 113 -20.43 28.17 -12.46
N ASN A 114 -20.12 29.34 -13.01
CA ASN A 114 -18.77 29.74 -13.36
C ASN A 114 -17.91 29.97 -12.11
N ILE A 115 -18.50 30.47 -11.02
CA ILE A 115 -17.82 30.66 -9.73
C ILE A 115 -17.50 29.29 -9.12
N PHE A 116 -18.46 28.37 -9.10
CA PHE A 116 -18.24 27.01 -8.63
C PHE A 116 -17.16 26.29 -9.45
N LEU A 117 -17.25 26.37 -10.78
CA LEU A 117 -16.27 25.76 -11.67
C LEU A 117 -14.87 26.39 -11.48
N GLY A 118 -14.78 27.71 -11.36
CA GLY A 118 -13.55 28.43 -11.07
C GLY A 118 -12.92 28.00 -9.74
N SER A 119 -13.73 27.89 -8.68
CA SER A 119 -13.26 27.41 -7.37
C SER A 119 -12.74 25.97 -7.43
N LEU A 120 -13.40 25.11 -8.20
CA LEU A 120 -12.99 23.72 -8.39
C LEU A 120 -11.67 23.61 -9.15
N VAL A 121 -11.50 24.41 -10.20
CA VAL A 121 -10.26 24.50 -10.97
C VAL A 121 -9.12 25.01 -10.10
N LEU A 122 -9.36 26.06 -9.29
CA LEU A 122 -8.36 26.61 -8.38
C LEU A 122 -7.91 25.58 -7.33
N LEU A 123 -8.86 24.84 -6.75
CA LEU A 123 -8.59 23.77 -5.80
C LEU A 123 -7.80 22.62 -6.44
N PHE A 124 -8.14 22.23 -7.67
CA PHE A 124 -7.40 21.23 -8.43
C PHE A 124 -5.97 21.68 -8.75
N LEU A 125 -5.79 22.94 -9.15
CA LEU A 125 -4.49 23.54 -9.42
C LEU A 125 -3.61 23.55 -8.16
N MET A 126 -4.18 23.90 -7.01
CA MET A 126 -3.49 23.86 -5.73
C MET A 126 -2.96 22.45 -5.41
N PHE A 127 -3.78 21.41 -5.63
CA PHE A 127 -3.34 20.02 -5.46
C PHE A 127 -2.23 19.61 -6.43
N ILE A 128 -2.26 20.07 -7.68
CA ILE A 128 -1.18 19.80 -8.65
C ILE A 128 0.12 20.45 -8.18
N ILE A 129 0.08 21.72 -7.79
CA ILE A 129 1.25 22.45 -7.30
C ILE A 129 1.84 21.73 -6.08
N TYR A 130 0.98 21.37 -5.12
CA TYR A 130 1.38 20.62 -3.94
C TYR A 130 2.05 19.29 -4.29
N TYR A 131 1.48 18.53 -5.23
CA TYR A 131 2.04 17.25 -5.69
C TYR A 131 3.43 17.42 -6.30
N VAL A 132 3.62 18.45 -7.14
CA VAL A 132 4.90 18.71 -7.80
C VAL A 132 5.98 19.13 -6.79
N ILE A 133 5.63 19.96 -5.80
CA ILE A 133 6.57 20.40 -4.75
C ILE A 133 7.05 19.21 -3.89
N HIS A 134 6.17 18.25 -3.60
CA HIS A 134 6.48 17.10 -2.75
C HIS A 134 7.06 15.90 -3.52
N LEU A 135 7.48 16.12 -4.76
CA LEU A 135 8.06 15.08 -5.61
C LEU A 135 9.57 14.99 -5.37
N GLU A 136 9.98 14.11 -4.46
CA GLU A 136 11.40 13.87 -4.16
C GLU A 136 12.01 12.90 -5.18
N THR A 137 13.25 13.14 -5.60
CA THR A 137 13.97 12.25 -6.52
C THR A 137 14.91 11.35 -5.72
N ASP A 138 14.77 10.04 -5.91
CA ASP A 138 15.63 9.04 -5.27
C ASP A 138 17.07 9.18 -5.81
N PRO A 139 18.09 9.33 -4.94
CA PRO A 139 19.46 9.58 -5.38
C PRO A 139 20.07 8.39 -6.13
N ILE A 140 19.64 7.16 -5.82
CA ILE A 140 20.17 5.90 -6.37
C ILE A 140 19.46 5.58 -7.67
N THR A 141 18.12 5.49 -7.62
CA THR A 141 17.34 5.03 -8.77
C THR A 141 16.97 6.14 -9.75
N LYS A 142 17.21 7.41 -9.38
CA LYS A 142 16.78 8.62 -10.12
C LYS A 142 15.28 8.68 -10.39
N ARG A 143 14.48 7.87 -9.68
CA ARG A 143 13.02 7.83 -9.83
C ARG A 143 12.38 8.91 -8.96
N LYS A 144 11.44 9.65 -9.55
CA LYS A 144 10.63 10.63 -8.83
C LYS A 144 9.54 9.92 -8.04
N ARG A 145 9.42 10.22 -6.74
CA ARG A 145 8.40 9.66 -5.85
C ARG A 145 7.77 10.79 -5.06
N PHE A 146 6.44 10.76 -4.98
CA PHE A 146 5.71 11.70 -4.14
C PHE A 146 5.78 11.23 -2.69
N ILE A 147 6.28 12.10 -1.82
CA ILE A 147 6.40 11.81 -0.38
C ILE A 147 5.55 12.84 0.35
N ILE A 148 4.45 12.38 0.92
CA ILE A 148 3.48 13.23 1.64
C ILE A 148 4.09 13.85 2.90
N PHE A 149 5.03 13.15 3.52
CA PHE A 149 5.59 13.54 4.81
C PHE A 149 6.98 14.12 4.72
N ASN A 150 7.23 15.12 5.56
CA ASN A 150 8.57 15.60 5.81
C ASN A 150 9.39 14.53 6.54
N LYS A 151 10.72 14.59 6.36
CA LYS A 151 11.67 13.66 7.03
C LYS A 151 11.51 13.64 8.55
N LYS A 152 11.14 14.79 9.15
CA LYS A 152 10.85 14.91 10.59
C LYS A 152 9.59 14.16 11.00
N GLU A 153 8.50 14.33 10.25
CA GLU A 153 7.24 13.63 10.50
C GLU A 153 7.39 12.12 10.29
N GLN A 154 8.16 11.73 9.27
CA GLN A 154 8.48 10.33 9.01
C GLN A 154 9.27 9.71 10.16
N ALA A 155 10.22 10.44 10.75
CA ALA A 155 10.98 9.97 11.92
C ALA A 155 10.08 9.82 13.15
N ALA A 156 9.24 10.83 13.44
CA ALA A 156 8.29 10.77 14.56
C ALA A 156 7.33 9.57 14.43
N LEU A 157 6.83 9.31 13.22
CA LEU A 157 5.97 8.16 12.95
C LEU A 157 6.71 6.82 13.07
N GLY A 158 7.96 6.75 12.58
CA GLY A 158 8.76 5.54 12.71
C GLY A 158 9.12 5.24 14.16
N GLN A 159 9.30 6.27 15.00
CA GLN A 159 9.50 6.12 16.43
C GLN A 159 8.23 5.61 17.13
N LEU A 160 7.06 6.16 16.82
CA LEU A 160 5.77 5.67 17.34
C LEU A 160 5.54 4.20 16.95
N VAL A 161 5.78 3.86 15.68
CA VAL A 161 5.66 2.46 15.19
C VAL A 161 6.63 1.53 15.90
N LEU A 162 7.88 1.98 16.12
CA LEU A 162 8.84 1.20 16.89
C LEU A 162 8.37 0.96 18.32
N GLU A 163 7.90 1.99 19.02
CA GLU A 163 7.44 1.89 20.41
C GLU A 163 6.27 0.92 20.53
N MET A 164 5.29 0.99 19.62
CA MET A 164 4.20 0.01 19.56
C MET A 164 4.71 -1.42 19.35
N HIS A 165 5.67 -1.63 18.45
CA HIS A 165 6.23 -2.97 18.20
C HIS A 165 7.05 -3.49 19.37
N LEU A 166 7.86 -2.64 20.00
CA LEU A 166 8.62 -3.00 21.19
C LEU A 166 7.69 -3.36 22.32
N GLU A 167 6.60 -2.61 22.51
CA GLU A 167 5.57 -2.88 23.52
C GLU A 167 4.86 -4.21 23.30
N GLU A 168 4.43 -4.48 22.07
CA GLU A 168 3.79 -5.74 21.70
C GLU A 168 4.71 -6.96 21.92
N HIS A 169 6.03 -6.79 21.73
CA HIS A 169 7.00 -7.88 21.74
C HIS A 169 7.98 -7.84 22.92
N LYS A 170 7.70 -7.08 24.00
CA LYS A 170 8.64 -6.89 25.14
C LYS A 170 9.20 -8.21 25.69
N GLY A 171 8.39 -9.26 25.73
CA GLY A 171 8.78 -10.59 26.25
C GLY A 171 9.53 -11.49 25.27
N LEU A 172 9.65 -11.10 24.00
CA LEU A 172 10.24 -11.87 22.91
C LEU A 172 11.53 -11.23 22.37
N LEU A 173 12.04 -10.19 23.05
CA LEU A 173 13.26 -9.51 22.66
C LEU A 173 14.49 -10.38 22.95
N VAL A 174 15.27 -10.66 21.92
CA VAL A 174 16.49 -11.44 22.04
C VAL A 174 17.60 -10.58 22.64
N ALA A 175 18.20 -11.05 23.73
CA ALA A 175 19.33 -10.37 24.39
C ALA A 175 20.54 -10.25 23.45
N LYS A 176 21.32 -9.17 23.62
CA LYS A 176 22.52 -8.88 22.79
C LYS A 176 23.60 -9.96 22.90
N ASP A 177 23.63 -10.69 24.01
CA ASP A 177 24.60 -11.76 24.24
C ASP A 177 24.29 -13.05 23.47
N HIS A 178 23.07 -13.19 22.95
CA HIS A 178 22.62 -14.39 22.25
C HIS A 178 23.45 -14.63 20.98
N PRO A 179 23.84 -15.89 20.67
CA PRO A 179 24.68 -16.20 19.51
C PRO A 179 24.04 -15.78 18.17
N ALA A 180 22.71 -15.80 18.06
CA ALA A 180 22.01 -15.32 16.87
C ALA A 180 22.18 -13.81 16.66
N TYR A 181 22.16 -13.02 17.74
CA TYR A 181 22.38 -11.58 17.69
C TYR A 181 23.80 -11.26 17.20
N LYS A 182 24.81 -11.91 17.78
CA LYS A 182 26.23 -11.75 17.39
C LYS A 182 26.50 -12.14 15.94
N ARG A 183 25.80 -13.15 15.42
CA ARG A 183 25.91 -13.54 14.02
C ARG A 183 25.28 -12.49 13.09
N LEU A 184 24.07 -12.03 13.41
CA LEU A 184 23.35 -11.06 12.59
C LEU A 184 24.04 -9.69 12.57
N ILE A 185 24.54 -9.22 13.71
CA ILE A 185 25.23 -7.93 13.77
C ILE A 185 26.49 -7.93 12.87
N LYS A 186 27.28 -9.01 12.88
CA LYS A 186 28.46 -9.15 12.01
C LYS A 186 28.11 -9.13 10.52
N ILE A 187 26.98 -9.75 10.15
CA ILE A 187 26.49 -9.74 8.76
C ILE A 187 26.07 -8.32 8.37
N ILE A 188 25.31 -7.64 9.22
CA ILE A 188 24.82 -6.29 8.97
C ILE A 188 25.98 -5.30 8.89
N GLU A 189 26.93 -5.36 9.82
CA GLU A 189 28.15 -4.54 9.78
C GLU A 189 28.92 -4.71 8.48
N ASN A 190 29.11 -5.96 8.00
CA ASN A 190 29.78 -6.21 6.73
C ASN A 190 29.00 -5.62 5.54
N ILE A 191 27.67 -5.71 5.55
CA ILE A 191 26.82 -5.07 4.53
C ILE A 191 26.98 -3.54 4.60
N LEU A 192 26.94 -2.94 5.79
CA LEU A 192 27.08 -1.50 5.97
C LEU A 192 28.46 -1.01 5.50
N ILE A 193 29.54 -1.70 5.85
CA ILE A 193 30.91 -1.37 5.42
C ILE A 193 31.03 -1.41 3.90
N LYS A 194 30.46 -2.43 3.26
CA LYS A 194 30.52 -2.59 1.80
C LYS A 194 29.66 -1.58 1.03
N ASN A 195 28.68 -0.95 1.67
CA ASN A 195 27.78 0.03 1.04
C ASN A 195 27.99 1.46 1.58
N ARG A 196 29.19 1.78 2.08
CA ARG A 196 29.54 3.13 2.58
C ARG A 196 29.61 4.19 1.48
N ASP A 197 29.70 3.78 0.22
CA ASP A 197 29.63 4.67 -0.95
C ASP A 197 28.29 5.41 -1.06
N LEU A 198 27.25 4.91 -0.39
CA LEU A 198 25.94 5.55 -0.35
C LEU A 198 25.84 6.54 0.80
N ILE A 199 25.67 7.83 0.46
CA ILE A 199 25.42 8.95 1.42
C ILE A 199 24.27 8.63 2.40
N SER A 200 23.28 7.86 1.94
CA SER A 200 22.11 7.44 2.74
C SER A 200 22.42 6.41 3.81
N ILE A 201 23.59 5.77 3.75
CA ILE A 201 24.07 4.74 4.69
C ILE A 201 25.18 5.31 5.58
N GLU A 202 26.13 6.05 5.01
CA GLU A 202 27.27 6.63 5.72
C GLU A 202 26.84 7.58 6.85
N ASN A 203 25.89 8.48 6.58
CA ASN A 203 25.46 9.51 7.54
C ASN A 203 24.41 9.02 8.55
N LYS A 204 24.28 7.70 8.76
CA LYS A 204 23.25 7.14 9.64
C LYS A 204 23.80 6.09 10.59
N ASN A 205 23.37 6.20 11.84
CA ASN A 205 23.54 5.20 12.87
C ASN A 205 22.49 4.10 12.69
N TRP A 206 22.93 2.84 12.73
CA TRP A 206 22.08 1.68 12.52
C TRP A 206 21.97 0.87 13.81
N THR A 207 20.75 0.66 14.27
CA THR A 207 20.48 -0.11 15.49
C THR A 207 19.69 -1.38 15.14
N LEU A 208 20.16 -2.53 15.64
CA LEU A 208 19.54 -3.84 15.40
C LEU A 208 18.68 -4.26 16.59
N THR A 209 17.42 -4.61 16.32
CA THR A 209 16.49 -5.24 17.26
C THR A 209 16.04 -6.58 16.69
N ILE A 210 16.10 -7.64 17.51
CA ILE A 210 15.71 -8.99 17.12
C ILE A 210 14.56 -9.43 18.03
N ILE A 211 13.51 -9.95 17.41
CA ILE A 211 12.30 -10.46 18.03
C ILE A 211 12.22 -11.95 17.70
N ASP A 212 12.12 -12.80 18.73
CA ASP A 212 11.86 -14.23 18.59
C ASP A 212 10.37 -14.43 18.28
N SER A 213 10.04 -14.78 17.03
CA SER A 213 8.66 -14.87 16.57
C SER A 213 8.53 -15.99 15.55
N PRO A 214 7.44 -16.78 15.58
CA PRO A 214 7.22 -17.82 14.58
C PRO A 214 7.11 -17.28 13.14
N ILE A 215 6.91 -15.96 12.98
CA ILE A 215 6.77 -15.29 11.70
C ILE A 215 8.13 -14.74 11.24
N LYS A 216 8.67 -15.26 10.14
CA LYS A 216 9.93 -14.77 9.55
C LYS A 216 9.70 -13.47 8.79
N ASN A 217 10.24 -12.37 9.30
CA ASN A 217 10.13 -11.06 8.65
C ASN A 217 11.31 -10.15 9.01
N ALA A 218 11.58 -9.13 8.20
CA ALA A 218 12.54 -8.09 8.52
C ALA A 218 12.13 -6.76 7.89
N TYR A 219 12.25 -5.67 8.62
CA TYR A 219 12.00 -4.33 8.08
C TYR A 219 12.84 -3.26 8.76
N VAL A 220 12.90 -2.09 8.12
CA VAL A 220 13.69 -0.94 8.57
C VAL A 220 12.74 0.21 8.87
N LEU A 221 12.89 0.81 10.05
CA LEU A 221 12.13 1.98 10.47
C LEU A 221 13.02 3.25 10.45
N PRO A 222 12.47 4.39 10.01
CA PRO A 222 13.08 5.69 10.19
C PRO A 222 12.88 6.15 11.64
N ALA A 223 13.89 6.05 12.50
CA ALA A 223 13.75 6.39 13.92
C ALA A 223 14.16 7.84 14.23
N CYS A 224 15.19 8.35 13.54
CA CYS A 224 15.63 9.73 13.63
C CYS A 224 16.24 10.17 12.28
N ILE A 225 16.51 11.47 12.10
CA ILE A 225 17.17 11.98 10.88
C ILE A 225 18.50 11.24 10.65
N THR A 226 19.23 10.97 11.75
CA THR A 226 20.52 10.29 11.80
C THR A 226 20.43 8.82 12.22
N GLU A 227 19.26 8.28 12.60
CA GLU A 227 19.16 6.90 13.10
C GLU A 227 18.14 6.06 12.31
N LYS A 228 18.54 4.86 11.93
CA LYS A 228 17.65 3.83 11.38
C LYS A 228 17.68 2.59 12.25
N LYS A 229 16.50 2.00 12.46
CA LYS A 229 16.34 0.79 13.26
C LYS A 229 15.95 -0.37 12.36
N ILE A 230 16.64 -1.49 12.49
CA ILE A 230 16.35 -2.72 11.76
C ILE A 230 15.71 -3.69 12.74
N LEU A 231 14.53 -4.19 12.39
CA LEU A 231 13.78 -5.19 13.15
C LEU A 231 13.83 -6.51 12.38
N PHE A 232 14.30 -7.56 13.04
CA PHE A 232 14.26 -8.93 12.54
C PHE A 232 13.35 -9.77 13.41
N TYR A 233 12.52 -10.56 12.75
CA TYR A 233 11.67 -11.58 13.35
C TYR A 233 12.24 -12.93 12.93
N THR A 234 12.74 -13.67 13.90
CA THR A 234 13.44 -14.95 13.70
C THR A 234 12.65 -16.11 14.28
#